data_AF-A0A2H1JUR9-F1
#
_entry.id   AF-A0A2H1JUR9-F1
#
_cell.length_a   1.000
_cell.length_b   1.000
_cell.length_c   1.000
_cell.angle_alpha   90.00
_cell.angle_beta   90.00
_cell.angle_gamma   90.00
#
_symmetry.space_group_name_H-M   'P 1'
#
loop_
_entity.id
_entity.type
_entity.pdbx_description
1 polymer ?
#
loop_
_entity_poly.entity_id
_entity_poly.type
_entity_poly.pdbx_seq_one_letter_code
_entity_poly.pdbx_strand_id
1 'polypeptide(L)'
;MTDNVSPPPEPNEPPREPTPPQAPGPQPGPYVYSPQTGEQPQVPPPGAPPQATSPSSPSAPPLAPASDPSAYGLPPSGAYPPGAYPPGSAPPGAHHHGPAHPGAAHSPASTYPGAYGAPVDTRDPHTPAPGLPFGSSYRTPRARWWKGAISIVVVIAAMLVFSLVLSLIAVAVDMILGMQDVQALTEGTIAMTPAILAATNLSLVAGAGVAMLAHRWINGVKIGYFHSVAPGMRWRWLLISFAIVAPVYLLFAASSFLDPAYQSLTFSGTTLAFLLIIILTTPLQAAAEEYMFRGVVQRSVGGWFRSNRWGFIVGTAVSATVFSAAHFAGDIWLIVYYLLFGVLLSILTQRTGGLESAIAIHTANNLFLLIVASLAGQMDAGFDRSAGTGGPVMLVPLAILAVIVLGLSWFAKRRRLTLVTGGDGTAAGTAAEAAPASVDRPGPGVGPVHGAAFASGAGIAPAQPATGPIPVTTGDPRAGSESLTSESLTQDPAAAGPGHAGATTGPIPTDIGRIPPQTGREPGE
;
A
#
# COMPACT_ATOMS: atom_id res chain seq x y z
N MET A 1 60.00 65.42 14.08
CA MET A 1 58.93 65.89 14.99
C MET A 1 57.61 65.56 14.32
N THR A 2 56.89 64.51 14.72
CA THR A 2 56.86 63.82 16.02
C THR A 2 57.16 62.32 15.92
N ASP A 3 57.81 61.77 16.93
CA ASP A 3 58.25 60.37 16.98
C ASP A 3 57.11 59.41 17.34
N ASN A 4 57.22 58.18 16.81
CA ASN A 4 56.26 57.09 16.99
C ASN A 4 56.79 56.12 18.05
N VAL A 5 56.21 56.11 19.25
CA VAL A 5 56.69 55.29 20.39
C VAL A 5 55.79 54.09 20.59
N SER A 6 56.36 52.89 20.43
CA SER A 6 55.69 51.62 20.75
C SER A 6 55.65 51.37 22.28
N PRO A 7 54.62 50.66 22.79
CA PRO A 7 54.54 50.29 24.21
C PRO A 7 55.60 49.24 24.61
N PRO A 8 55.99 49.18 25.89
CA PRO A 8 57.02 48.26 26.38
C PRO A 8 56.53 46.80 26.49
N PRO A 9 57.46 45.81 26.51
CA PRO A 9 57.11 44.40 26.67
C PRO A 9 56.68 44.06 28.11
N GLU A 10 55.78 43.07 28.24
CA GLU A 10 55.35 42.52 29.52
C GLU A 10 56.46 41.68 30.20
N PRO A 11 56.49 41.60 31.54
CA PRO A 11 57.50 40.84 32.28
C PRO A 11 57.24 39.32 32.23
N ASN A 12 58.33 38.55 32.12
CA ASN A 12 58.31 37.08 32.01
C ASN A 12 57.57 36.38 33.16
N GLU A 13 56.65 35.46 32.84
CA GLU A 13 56.17 34.44 33.79
C GLU A 13 57.33 33.50 34.22
N PRO A 14 57.39 33.06 35.50
CA PRO A 14 58.30 32.00 35.92
C PRO A 14 57.87 30.62 35.38
N PRO A 15 58.80 29.65 35.25
CA PRO A 15 58.47 28.33 34.71
C PRO A 15 57.44 27.59 35.56
N ARG A 16 56.41 27.02 34.92
CA ARG A 16 55.46 26.12 35.59
C ARG A 16 56.14 24.79 35.88
N GLU A 17 56.05 24.31 37.12
CA GLU A 17 56.48 22.97 37.50
C GLU A 17 55.68 21.89 36.75
N PRO A 18 56.30 20.77 36.33
CA PRO A 18 55.59 19.69 35.67
C PRO A 18 54.74 18.91 36.68
N THR A 19 53.42 18.89 36.47
CA THR A 19 52.47 18.08 37.24
C THR A 19 52.85 16.59 37.19
N PRO A 20 52.90 15.86 38.33
CA PRO A 20 53.16 14.42 38.31
C PRO A 20 52.02 13.66 37.59
N PRO A 21 52.33 12.59 36.85
CA PRO A 21 51.32 11.83 36.12
C PRO A 21 50.32 11.17 37.07
N GLN A 22 49.03 11.26 36.73
CA GLN A 22 47.98 10.53 37.44
C GLN A 22 48.18 9.02 37.29
N ALA A 23 47.97 8.28 38.38
CA ALA A 23 48.02 6.83 38.37
C ALA A 23 46.91 6.25 37.46
N PRO A 24 47.18 5.23 36.63
CA PRO A 24 46.14 4.59 35.83
C PRO A 24 45.05 3.96 36.71
N GLY A 25 43.79 4.21 36.37
CA GLY A 25 42.68 3.41 36.90
C GLY A 25 42.77 1.94 36.46
N PRO A 26 42.08 1.02 37.14
CA PRO A 26 42.16 -0.41 36.85
C PRO A 26 41.68 -0.70 35.42
N GLN A 27 42.58 -1.27 34.61
CA GLN A 27 42.30 -1.74 33.25
C GLN A 27 41.41 -3.01 33.32
N PRO A 28 40.32 -3.10 32.54
CA PRO A 28 39.66 -4.38 32.32
C PRO A 28 40.59 -5.29 31.51
N GLY A 29 40.87 -6.48 32.04
CA GLY A 29 41.72 -7.47 31.38
C GLY A 29 41.10 -8.06 30.10
N PRO A 30 41.90 -8.75 29.26
CA PRO A 30 41.40 -9.32 28.01
C PRO A 30 40.40 -10.45 28.29
N TYR A 31 39.19 -10.33 27.71
CA TYR A 31 38.20 -11.41 27.72
C TYR A 31 38.67 -12.54 26.78
N VAL A 32 39.28 -13.56 27.38
CA VAL A 32 39.56 -14.83 26.72
C VAL A 32 38.25 -15.58 26.56
N TYR A 33 37.92 -15.95 25.32
CA TYR A 33 36.79 -16.82 25.02
C TYR A 33 37.09 -18.25 25.48
N SER A 34 36.43 -18.70 26.54
CA SER A 34 36.36 -20.11 26.94
C SER A 34 34.98 -20.66 26.59
N PRO A 35 34.87 -21.76 25.82
CA PRO A 35 33.57 -22.34 25.47
C PRO A 35 32.94 -23.02 26.70
N GLN A 36 31.69 -22.69 27.00
CA GLN A 36 30.92 -23.43 28.00
C GLN A 36 30.47 -24.78 27.44
N THR A 37 31.15 -25.85 27.87
CA THR A 37 30.60 -27.21 27.88
C THR A 37 29.45 -27.28 28.88
N GLY A 38 28.32 -27.88 28.49
CA GLY A 38 27.06 -27.77 29.22
C GLY A 38 26.86 -28.72 30.41
N GLU A 39 25.78 -28.49 31.16
CA GLU A 39 25.28 -29.38 32.21
C GLU A 39 23.99 -30.10 31.76
N GLN A 40 23.90 -31.39 32.05
CA GLN A 40 22.70 -32.21 31.80
C GLN A 40 21.74 -32.23 33.01
N PRO A 41 20.45 -32.58 32.81
CA PRO A 41 19.47 -32.63 33.90
C PRO A 41 19.75 -33.75 34.92
N GLN A 42 19.54 -33.47 36.20
CA GLN A 42 19.64 -34.47 37.26
C GLN A 42 18.52 -35.51 37.22
N VAL A 43 18.88 -36.78 37.44
CA VAL A 43 17.97 -37.94 37.51
C VAL A 43 17.76 -38.35 38.99
N PRO A 44 16.52 -38.60 39.46
CA PRO A 44 16.26 -39.11 40.79
C PRO A 44 16.33 -40.65 40.88
N PRO A 45 16.69 -41.24 42.05
CA PRO A 45 16.84 -42.69 42.22
C PRO A 45 15.49 -43.45 42.38
N PRO A 46 15.45 -44.78 42.13
CA PRO A 46 14.22 -45.55 42.08
C PRO A 46 13.83 -46.28 43.38
N GLY A 47 12.52 -46.38 43.66
CA GLY A 47 11.93 -47.24 44.71
C GLY A 47 10.42 -47.02 44.88
N ALA A 48 9.62 -48.09 44.88
CA ALA A 48 8.14 -48.06 44.84
C ALA A 48 7.53 -49.02 45.90
N PRO A 49 6.19 -49.15 46.03
CA PRO A 49 5.09 -48.19 46.22
C PRO A 49 4.35 -48.46 47.58
N PRO A 50 3.18 -47.83 47.97
CA PRO A 50 1.85 -48.20 47.42
C PRO A 50 0.71 -47.13 47.42
N GLN A 51 -0.28 -47.36 46.55
CA GLN A 51 -1.75 -47.10 46.65
C GLN A 51 -2.36 -45.72 47.00
N ALA A 52 -3.08 -45.18 46.01
CA ALA A 52 -4.50 -44.77 45.99
C ALA A 52 -5.11 -43.85 47.09
N THR A 53 -5.64 -42.69 46.65
CA THR A 53 -7.10 -42.38 46.68
C THR A 53 -7.39 -41.04 45.98
N SER A 54 -8.56 -40.93 45.31
CA SER A 54 -9.04 -39.71 44.65
C SER A 54 -10.45 -39.37 45.13
N PRO A 55 -10.87 -38.08 45.09
CA PRO A 55 -12.29 -37.77 44.95
C PRO A 55 -12.63 -36.68 43.90
N SER A 56 -13.47 -37.09 42.95
CA SER A 56 -14.60 -36.37 42.33
C SER A 56 -14.47 -34.96 41.71
N SER A 57 -14.80 -34.89 40.41
CA SER A 57 -15.30 -33.69 39.69
C SER A 57 -16.84 -33.60 39.75
N PRO A 58 -17.45 -32.43 39.45
CA PRO A 58 -18.89 -32.30 39.20
C PRO A 58 -19.27 -32.43 37.71
N SER A 59 -20.53 -32.80 37.45
CA SER A 59 -20.99 -33.46 36.21
C SER A 59 -21.58 -32.54 35.10
N ALA A 60 -21.64 -33.08 33.88
CA ALA A 60 -22.49 -32.61 32.78
C ALA A 60 -23.59 -33.66 32.45
N PRO A 61 -24.74 -33.26 31.86
CA PRO A 61 -25.90 -34.16 31.64
C PRO A 61 -25.78 -35.06 30.38
N PRO A 62 -26.54 -36.17 30.30
CA PRO A 62 -26.27 -37.28 29.38
C PRO A 62 -27.01 -37.23 28.03
N LEU A 63 -26.45 -37.96 27.04
CA LEU A 63 -27.04 -38.27 25.73
C LEU A 63 -27.80 -39.61 25.75
N ALA A 64 -28.81 -39.73 24.88
CA ALA A 64 -29.59 -40.95 24.66
C ALA A 64 -29.02 -41.80 23.49
N PRO A 65 -29.36 -43.11 23.38
CA PRO A 65 -28.48 -44.10 22.75
C PRO A 65 -28.67 -44.31 21.24
N ALA A 66 -27.69 -45.01 20.66
CA ALA A 66 -27.54 -45.28 19.23
C ALA A 66 -28.43 -46.40 18.67
N SER A 67 -28.65 -46.35 17.36
CA SER A 67 -29.00 -47.49 16.51
C SER A 67 -28.20 -47.41 15.20
N ASP A 68 -27.79 -48.58 14.69
CA ASP A 68 -26.81 -48.76 13.60
C ASP A 68 -27.00 -50.20 13.07
N PRO A 69 -26.55 -50.60 11.86
CA PRO A 69 -26.43 -49.87 10.58
C PRO A 69 -27.21 -50.56 9.41
N SER A 70 -27.06 -49.99 8.21
CA SER A 70 -27.06 -50.65 6.88
C SER A 70 -28.35 -50.75 6.04
N ALA A 71 -28.12 -50.85 4.72
CA ALA A 71 -29.06 -50.99 3.60
C ALA A 71 -29.99 -49.81 3.26
N TYR A 72 -29.57 -48.98 2.29
CA TYR A 72 -30.32 -48.46 1.11
C TYR A 72 -29.32 -47.56 0.34
N GLY A 73 -29.07 -47.67 -0.97
CA GLY A 73 -29.83 -48.35 -2.03
C GLY A 73 -30.13 -47.33 -3.14
N LEU A 74 -29.31 -47.28 -4.19
CA LEU A 74 -29.47 -46.37 -5.33
C LEU A 74 -30.81 -46.62 -6.06
N PRO A 75 -31.54 -45.57 -6.52
CA PRO A 75 -32.52 -45.72 -7.59
C PRO A 75 -31.81 -45.72 -8.97
N PRO A 76 -32.10 -46.68 -9.86
CA PRO A 76 -31.47 -46.76 -11.18
C PRO A 76 -32.22 -45.96 -12.26
N SER A 77 -31.54 -45.69 -13.38
CA SER A 77 -32.09 -45.11 -14.61
C SER A 77 -32.41 -46.19 -15.66
N GLY A 78 -33.60 -46.19 -16.29
CA GLY A 78 -33.86 -47.03 -17.47
C GLY A 78 -35.32 -47.23 -17.95
N ALA A 79 -35.72 -46.47 -18.98
CA ALA A 79 -36.51 -46.83 -20.19
C ALA A 79 -37.92 -47.51 -20.20
N TYR A 80 -38.65 -47.20 -21.30
CA TYR A 80 -39.84 -47.82 -21.95
C TYR A 80 -41.26 -47.21 -21.68
N PRO A 81 -42.27 -47.34 -22.59
CA PRO A 81 -42.41 -46.61 -23.88
C PRO A 81 -43.87 -46.02 -24.07
N PRO A 82 -44.37 -45.62 -25.28
CA PRO A 82 -45.46 -44.62 -25.37
C PRO A 82 -46.88 -45.11 -25.76
N GLY A 83 -47.88 -44.29 -25.39
CA GLY A 83 -49.10 -44.02 -26.18
C GLY A 83 -50.42 -44.71 -25.78
N ALA A 84 -51.44 -43.91 -25.42
CA ALA A 84 -52.87 -44.14 -25.69
C ALA A 84 -53.75 -42.98 -25.16
N TYR A 85 -54.66 -42.45 -25.98
CA TYR A 85 -55.77 -41.56 -25.58
C TYR A 85 -57.10 -42.32 -25.62
N PRO A 86 -58.08 -41.94 -24.77
CA PRO A 86 -59.50 -41.99 -25.13
C PRO A 86 -60.24 -40.64 -24.85
N PRO A 87 -61.49 -40.44 -25.32
CA PRO A 87 -61.80 -39.18 -26.02
C PRO A 87 -62.93 -38.28 -25.47
N GLY A 88 -62.83 -37.01 -25.91
CA GLY A 88 -63.84 -35.95 -26.13
C GLY A 88 -65.29 -36.00 -25.60
N SER A 89 -65.70 -34.83 -25.08
CA SER A 89 -67.06 -34.29 -25.26
C SER A 89 -67.05 -32.75 -25.30
N ALA A 90 -67.67 -32.17 -26.34
CA ALA A 90 -68.03 -30.75 -26.45
C ALA A 90 -69.54 -30.68 -26.73
N PRO A 91 -70.26 -29.58 -26.43
CA PRO A 91 -70.60 -28.59 -27.47
C PRO A 91 -70.83 -27.15 -26.90
N PRO A 92 -71.53 -26.19 -27.55
CA PRO A 92 -71.02 -25.45 -28.72
C PRO A 92 -71.19 -23.91 -28.67
N GLY A 93 -70.36 -23.21 -29.45
CA GLY A 93 -70.73 -22.08 -30.32
C GLY A 93 -71.42 -20.80 -29.78
N ALA A 94 -70.72 -19.66 -29.89
CA ALA A 94 -71.32 -18.36 -30.20
C ALA A 94 -70.35 -17.50 -31.03
N HIS A 95 -70.81 -16.96 -32.16
CA HIS A 95 -70.03 -16.08 -33.05
C HIS A 95 -70.26 -14.61 -32.68
N HIS A 96 -69.24 -13.75 -32.81
CA HIS A 96 -69.45 -12.34 -33.21
C HIS A 96 -68.24 -11.77 -33.95
N HIS A 97 -68.51 -11.00 -35.01
CA HIS A 97 -67.53 -10.32 -35.87
C HIS A 97 -67.55 -8.80 -35.64
N GLY A 98 -66.34 -8.21 -35.50
CA GLY A 98 -66.03 -6.82 -35.85
C GLY A 98 -66.43 -5.71 -34.87
N PRO A 99 -66.03 -4.45 -35.16
CA PRO A 99 -65.17 -3.99 -36.26
C PRO A 99 -63.80 -3.45 -35.80
N ALA A 100 -62.89 -3.24 -36.75
CA ALA A 100 -61.65 -2.50 -36.52
C ALA A 100 -61.86 -1.00 -36.73
N HIS A 101 -61.21 -0.16 -35.92
CA HIS A 101 -60.96 1.25 -36.24
C HIS A 101 -59.54 1.65 -35.78
N PRO A 102 -58.79 2.44 -36.58
CA PRO A 102 -57.42 2.83 -36.25
C PRO A 102 -57.36 4.21 -35.60
N GLY A 103 -56.40 4.42 -34.68
CA GLY A 103 -55.98 5.76 -34.28
C GLY A 103 -55.39 5.89 -32.87
N ALA A 104 -54.30 6.66 -32.77
CA ALA A 104 -53.68 7.20 -31.55
C ALA A 104 -53.08 6.17 -30.55
N ALA A 105 -51.92 6.41 -29.93
CA ALA A 105 -50.95 7.51 -30.10
C ALA A 105 -49.52 7.01 -29.85
N HIS A 106 -48.54 7.68 -30.45
CA HIS A 106 -47.15 7.56 -30.04
C HIS A 106 -46.97 8.14 -28.63
N SER A 107 -46.71 7.29 -27.63
CA SER A 107 -46.06 7.76 -26.41
C SER A 107 -44.60 8.11 -26.75
N PRO A 108 -44.13 9.34 -26.53
CA PRO A 108 -42.78 9.72 -26.90
C PRO A 108 -41.77 8.95 -26.05
N ALA A 109 -40.72 8.45 -26.69
CA ALA A 109 -39.55 7.95 -26.00
C ALA A 109 -38.92 9.11 -25.19
N SER A 110 -39.13 9.11 -23.88
CA SER A 110 -38.50 10.05 -22.96
C SER A 110 -37.02 9.69 -22.81
N THR A 111 -36.22 10.13 -23.79
CA THR A 111 -34.77 10.06 -23.75
C THR A 111 -34.26 11.04 -22.70
N TYR A 112 -34.17 10.62 -21.44
CA TYR A 112 -33.43 11.32 -20.40
C TYR A 112 -31.93 10.98 -20.51
N PRO A 113 -31.05 11.95 -20.84
CA PRO A 113 -29.61 11.73 -20.81
C PRO A 113 -29.09 11.89 -19.38
N GLY A 114 -28.91 10.79 -18.64
CA GLY A 114 -28.51 10.92 -17.22
C GLY A 114 -28.32 9.64 -16.40
N ALA A 115 -27.97 8.51 -17.01
CA ALA A 115 -27.72 7.25 -16.28
C ALA A 115 -26.26 6.79 -16.41
N TYR A 116 -25.37 7.34 -15.58
CA TYR A 116 -24.00 6.81 -15.42
C TYR A 116 -24.02 5.51 -14.61
N GLY A 117 -24.44 4.44 -15.26
CA GLY A 117 -24.60 3.11 -14.68
C GLY A 117 -25.37 2.21 -15.63
N ALA A 118 -24.69 1.73 -16.68
CA ALA A 118 -25.27 0.70 -17.55
C ALA A 118 -25.70 -0.52 -16.70
N PRO A 119 -26.85 -1.15 -16.99
CA PRO A 119 -27.26 -2.38 -16.32
C PRO A 119 -26.11 -3.40 -16.35
N VAL A 120 -25.79 -3.97 -15.20
CA VAL A 120 -24.71 -4.96 -15.10
C VAL A 120 -25.16 -6.20 -15.86
N ASP A 121 -24.61 -6.42 -17.06
CA ASP A 121 -24.93 -7.62 -17.83
C ASP A 121 -24.41 -8.85 -17.10
N THR A 122 -25.31 -9.54 -16.40
CA THR A 122 -25.05 -10.77 -15.64
C THR A 122 -24.61 -11.94 -16.51
N ARG A 123 -24.69 -11.78 -17.84
CA ARG A 123 -24.16 -12.71 -18.85
C ARG A 123 -22.69 -12.48 -19.17
N ASP A 124 -22.09 -11.35 -18.76
CA ASP A 124 -20.68 -11.09 -19.04
C ASP A 124 -19.77 -11.90 -18.09
N PRO A 125 -19.00 -12.89 -18.62
CA PRO A 125 -18.16 -13.78 -17.82
C PRO A 125 -16.95 -13.08 -17.16
N HIS A 126 -16.72 -11.79 -17.44
CA HIS A 126 -15.70 -10.94 -16.83
C HIS A 126 -16.23 -10.06 -15.69
N THR A 127 -17.54 -10.09 -15.42
CA THR A 127 -18.11 -9.50 -14.22
C THR A 127 -18.04 -10.50 -13.04
N PRO A 128 -17.78 -10.05 -11.79
CA PRO A 128 -18.00 -10.87 -10.62
C PRO A 128 -19.48 -11.29 -10.52
N ALA A 129 -19.75 -12.51 -10.04
CA ALA A 129 -21.13 -12.92 -9.82
C ALA A 129 -21.87 -11.97 -8.84
N PRO A 130 -23.19 -11.81 -8.95
CA PRO A 130 -24.00 -10.98 -8.05
C PRO A 130 -23.85 -11.34 -6.56
N GLY A 131 -23.98 -10.34 -5.69
CA GLY A 131 -24.03 -10.53 -4.24
C GLY A 131 -22.70 -10.95 -3.58
N LEU A 132 -21.58 -10.88 -4.31
CA LEU A 132 -20.26 -11.24 -3.77
C LEU A 132 -19.63 -10.09 -2.98
N PRO A 133 -19.16 -10.34 -1.75
CA PRO A 133 -18.30 -9.39 -1.05
C PRO A 133 -16.95 -9.22 -1.76
N PHE A 134 -16.26 -8.10 -1.51
CA PHE A 134 -14.97 -7.77 -2.15
C PHE A 134 -13.97 -8.93 -2.10
N GLY A 135 -13.72 -9.49 -0.91
CA GLY A 135 -12.77 -10.59 -0.69
C GLY A 135 -13.14 -11.93 -1.38
N SER A 136 -14.35 -12.08 -1.92
CA SER A 136 -14.80 -13.29 -2.64
C SER A 136 -15.14 -13.02 -4.10
N SER A 137 -14.87 -11.82 -4.62
CA SER A 137 -15.27 -11.35 -5.96
C SER A 137 -14.48 -11.95 -7.13
N TYR A 138 -13.49 -12.82 -6.88
CA TYR A 138 -12.84 -13.64 -7.92
C TYR A 138 -13.62 -14.92 -8.26
N ARG A 139 -14.78 -15.15 -7.64
CA ARG A 139 -15.72 -16.21 -8.02
C ARG A 139 -16.57 -15.79 -9.22
N THR A 140 -15.93 -15.75 -10.38
CA THR A 140 -16.56 -15.56 -11.70
C THR A 140 -16.99 -16.91 -12.30
N PRO A 141 -17.82 -16.94 -13.37
CA PRO A 141 -18.12 -18.17 -14.12
C PRO A 141 -16.86 -18.89 -14.66
N ARG A 142 -15.75 -18.15 -14.83
CA ARG A 142 -14.45 -18.68 -15.30
C ARG A 142 -13.42 -18.88 -14.18
N ALA A 143 -13.86 -18.86 -12.92
CA ALA A 143 -13.01 -19.13 -11.76
C ALA A 143 -12.46 -20.56 -11.78
N ARG A 144 -11.18 -20.70 -11.47
CA ARG A 144 -10.46 -21.96 -11.24
C ARG A 144 -9.45 -21.70 -10.14
N TRP A 145 -9.27 -22.64 -9.21
CA TRP A 145 -8.42 -22.43 -8.03
C TRP A 145 -6.97 -22.06 -8.41
N TRP A 146 -6.44 -22.70 -9.45
CA TRP A 146 -5.08 -22.50 -9.95
C TRP A 146 -4.82 -21.07 -10.45
N LYS A 147 -5.85 -20.36 -10.96
CA LYS A 147 -5.71 -18.94 -11.35
C LYS A 147 -5.37 -18.07 -10.16
N GLY A 148 -5.99 -18.34 -9.01
CA GLY A 148 -5.66 -17.70 -7.75
C GLY A 148 -4.24 -18.01 -7.31
N ALA A 149 -3.83 -19.28 -7.36
CA ALA A 149 -2.47 -19.70 -7.00
C ALA A 149 -1.40 -19.03 -7.89
N ILE A 150 -1.55 -19.06 -9.22
CA ILE A 150 -0.64 -18.37 -10.15
C ILE A 150 -0.62 -16.86 -9.88
N SER A 151 -1.78 -16.24 -9.60
CA SER A 151 -1.82 -14.80 -9.32
C SER A 151 -1.05 -14.42 -8.07
N ILE A 152 -1.11 -15.24 -7.01
CA ILE A 152 -0.31 -15.04 -5.79
C ILE A 152 1.18 -15.17 -6.10
N VAL A 153 1.59 -16.26 -6.75
CA VAL A 153 3.00 -16.50 -7.12
C VAL A 153 3.55 -15.38 -7.99
N VAL A 154 2.83 -14.98 -9.04
CA VAL A 154 3.26 -13.92 -9.97
C VAL A 154 3.35 -12.56 -9.28
N VAL A 155 2.42 -12.20 -8.40
CA VAL A 155 2.48 -10.92 -7.67
C VAL A 155 3.63 -10.89 -6.67
N ILE A 156 3.83 -11.95 -5.89
CA ILE A 156 4.93 -12.01 -4.91
C ILE A 156 6.29 -12.09 -5.62
N ALA A 157 6.40 -12.87 -6.70
CA ALA A 157 7.64 -12.91 -7.50
C ALA A 157 7.95 -11.55 -8.15
N ALA A 158 6.95 -10.87 -8.72
CA ALA A 158 7.15 -9.54 -9.30
C ALA A 158 7.55 -8.51 -8.24
N MET A 159 6.92 -8.53 -7.06
CA MET A 159 7.30 -7.68 -5.93
C MET A 159 8.77 -7.89 -5.54
N LEU A 160 9.19 -9.14 -5.31
CA LEU A 160 10.57 -9.46 -4.93
C LEU A 160 11.58 -9.12 -6.03
N VAL A 161 11.27 -9.42 -7.30
CA VAL A 161 12.16 -9.12 -8.44
C VAL A 161 12.30 -7.61 -8.66
N PHE A 162 11.20 -6.84 -8.64
CA PHE A 162 11.30 -5.39 -8.79
C PHE A 162 12.01 -4.76 -7.59
N SER A 163 11.74 -5.19 -6.36
CA SER A 163 12.45 -4.64 -5.19
C SER A 163 13.94 -4.96 -5.25
N LEU A 164 14.33 -6.20 -5.58
CA LEU A 164 15.73 -6.55 -5.76
C LEU A 164 16.41 -5.70 -6.85
N VAL A 165 15.83 -5.64 -8.05
CA VAL A 165 16.44 -4.95 -9.19
C VAL A 165 16.52 -3.44 -8.95
N LEU A 166 15.46 -2.80 -8.46
CA LEU A 166 15.46 -1.36 -8.25
C LEU A 166 16.34 -0.97 -7.05
N SER A 167 16.38 -1.75 -5.97
CA SER A 167 17.28 -1.48 -4.84
C SER A 167 18.75 -1.66 -5.22
N LEU A 168 19.09 -2.66 -6.04
CA LEU A 168 20.46 -2.79 -6.57
C LEU A 168 20.85 -1.60 -7.45
N ILE A 169 19.92 -1.08 -8.27
CA ILE A 169 20.14 0.14 -9.06
C ILE A 169 20.34 1.36 -8.15
N ALA A 170 19.53 1.52 -7.08
CA ALA A 170 19.67 2.62 -6.14
C ALA A 170 21.02 2.60 -5.40
N VAL A 171 21.41 1.44 -4.85
CA VAL A 171 22.72 1.28 -4.19
C VAL A 171 23.87 1.57 -5.17
N ALA A 172 23.79 1.09 -6.42
CA ALA A 172 24.79 1.39 -7.44
C ALA A 172 24.87 2.90 -7.78
N VAL A 173 23.73 3.60 -7.83
CA VAL A 173 23.67 5.06 -8.01
C VAL A 173 24.28 5.78 -6.80
N ASP A 174 23.94 5.39 -5.58
CA ASP A 174 24.47 5.97 -4.35
C ASP A 174 25.99 5.76 -4.23
N MET A 175 26.51 4.61 -4.64
CA MET A 175 27.96 4.36 -4.73
C MET A 175 28.65 5.27 -5.76
N ILE A 176 28.03 5.51 -6.93
CA ILE A 176 28.55 6.44 -7.94
C ILE A 176 28.55 7.89 -7.42
N LEU A 177 27.56 8.25 -6.59
CA LEU A 177 27.43 9.58 -5.99
C LEU A 177 28.27 9.75 -4.71
N GLY A 178 28.97 8.71 -4.24
CA GLY A 178 29.73 8.73 -2.98
C GLY A 178 28.85 8.81 -1.72
N MET A 179 27.57 8.49 -1.83
CA MET A 179 26.61 8.43 -0.72
C MET A 179 26.71 7.11 0.06
N GLN A 180 27.27 6.07 -0.56
CA GLN A 180 27.58 4.77 0.04
C GLN A 180 28.90 4.22 -0.52
N ASP A 181 29.52 3.28 0.19
CA ASP A 181 30.75 2.63 -0.23
C ASP A 181 30.64 1.10 -0.20
N VAL A 182 31.73 0.42 -0.62
CA VAL A 182 31.80 -1.04 -0.63
C VAL A 182 31.80 -1.61 0.80
N GLN A 183 32.35 -0.87 1.77
CA GLN A 183 32.46 -1.32 3.15
C GLN A 183 31.07 -1.46 3.78
N ALA A 184 30.22 -0.45 3.64
CA ALA A 184 28.84 -0.48 4.11
C ALA A 184 28.03 -1.63 3.49
N LEU A 185 28.28 -1.96 2.22
CA LEU A 185 27.66 -3.11 1.57
C LEU A 185 28.16 -4.45 2.13
N THR A 186 29.44 -4.58 2.44
CA THR A 186 29.99 -5.80 3.04
C THR A 186 29.60 -6.00 4.51
N GLU A 187 29.37 -4.91 5.24
CA GLU A 187 28.94 -4.93 6.65
C GLU A 187 27.41 -5.02 6.81
N GLY A 188 26.65 -4.77 5.74
CA GLY A 188 25.19 -4.70 5.78
C GLY A 188 24.65 -3.40 6.40
N THR A 189 25.49 -2.38 6.54
CA THR A 189 25.21 -1.06 7.14
C THR A 189 24.73 -0.03 6.08
N ILE A 190 24.01 -0.52 5.07
CA ILE A 190 23.40 0.27 3.99
C ILE A 190 22.39 1.28 4.57
N ALA A 191 22.79 2.55 4.63
CA ALA A 191 21.93 3.64 5.09
C ALA A 191 20.72 3.85 4.16
N MET A 192 19.61 4.32 4.72
CA MET A 192 18.43 4.73 3.98
C MET A 192 18.73 6.07 3.27
N THR A 193 18.79 6.04 1.94
CA THR A 193 18.99 7.22 1.08
C THR A 193 17.70 7.61 0.36
N PRO A 194 17.60 8.83 -0.22
CA PRO A 194 16.50 9.19 -1.10
C PRO A 194 16.36 8.23 -2.29
N ALA A 195 17.47 7.75 -2.88
CA ALA A 195 17.44 6.81 -3.99
C ALA A 195 16.86 5.44 -3.58
N ILE A 196 17.26 4.91 -2.42
CA ILE A 196 16.76 3.64 -1.86
C ILE A 196 15.28 3.74 -1.50
N LEU A 197 14.83 4.87 -0.91
CA LEU A 197 13.40 5.09 -0.66
C LEU A 197 12.59 5.15 -1.96
N ALA A 198 13.09 5.87 -2.97
CA ALA A 198 12.43 5.96 -4.28
C ALA A 198 12.35 4.58 -4.95
N ALA A 199 13.43 3.80 -4.93
CA ALA A 199 13.45 2.43 -5.46
C ALA A 199 12.46 1.51 -4.74
N THR A 200 12.41 1.56 -3.41
CA THR A 200 11.47 0.80 -2.57
C THR A 200 10.02 1.13 -2.94
N ASN A 201 9.67 2.42 -3.04
CA ASN A 201 8.30 2.82 -3.37
C ASN A 201 7.94 2.48 -4.83
N LEU A 202 8.84 2.71 -5.79
CA LEU A 202 8.60 2.47 -7.21
C LEU A 202 8.57 0.97 -7.55
N SER A 203 9.31 0.11 -6.84
CA SER A 203 9.24 -1.34 -7.04
C SER A 203 7.87 -1.90 -6.69
N LEU A 204 7.27 -1.40 -5.61
CA LEU A 204 5.92 -1.77 -5.17
C LEU A 204 4.87 -1.27 -6.17
N VAL A 205 5.00 -0.05 -6.69
CA VAL A 205 4.15 0.47 -7.78
C VAL A 205 4.24 -0.41 -9.05
N ALA A 206 5.44 -0.84 -9.44
CA ALA A 206 5.62 -1.78 -10.55
C ALA A 206 4.96 -3.14 -10.27
N GLY A 207 5.10 -3.67 -9.04
CA GLY A 207 4.41 -4.87 -8.56
C GLY A 207 2.88 -4.77 -8.65
N ALA A 208 2.30 -3.62 -8.31
CA ALA A 208 0.86 -3.37 -8.47
C ALA A 208 0.41 -3.30 -9.94
N GLY A 209 1.29 -2.85 -10.85
CA GLY A 209 1.08 -3.01 -12.30
C GLY A 209 0.90 -4.48 -12.70
N VAL A 210 1.76 -5.37 -12.19
CA VAL A 210 1.62 -6.82 -12.39
C VAL A 210 0.37 -7.38 -11.70
N ALA A 211 0.02 -6.90 -10.51
CA ALA A 211 -1.22 -7.29 -9.81
C ALA A 211 -2.48 -6.93 -10.62
N MET A 212 -2.48 -5.77 -11.29
CA MET A 212 -3.55 -5.33 -12.19
C MET A 212 -3.63 -6.21 -13.45
N LEU A 213 -2.49 -6.65 -14.00
CA LEU A 213 -2.46 -7.61 -15.10
C LEU A 213 -2.96 -9.00 -14.66
N ALA A 214 -2.56 -9.48 -13.48
CA ALA A 214 -3.05 -10.74 -12.91
C ALA A 214 -4.57 -10.71 -12.65
N HIS A 215 -5.08 -9.60 -12.12
CA HIS A 215 -6.51 -9.34 -11.99
C HIS A 215 -7.25 -9.46 -13.33
N ARG A 216 -6.77 -8.73 -14.35
CA ARG A 216 -7.46 -8.62 -15.65
C ARG A 216 -7.33 -9.87 -16.52
N TRP A 217 -6.16 -10.50 -16.56
CA TRP A 217 -5.84 -11.55 -17.55
C TRP A 217 -5.85 -12.96 -16.97
N ILE A 218 -5.33 -13.16 -15.76
CA ILE A 218 -5.31 -14.50 -15.12
C ILE A 218 -6.68 -14.81 -14.49
N ASN A 219 -7.17 -13.92 -13.62
CA ASN A 219 -8.48 -14.07 -12.99
C ASN A 219 -9.64 -13.72 -13.94
N GLY A 220 -9.36 -12.91 -14.97
CA GLY A 220 -10.31 -12.58 -16.03
C GLY A 220 -11.40 -11.60 -15.59
N VAL A 221 -11.14 -10.74 -14.60
CA VAL A 221 -12.13 -9.78 -14.08
C VAL A 221 -11.97 -8.43 -14.77
N LYS A 222 -13.08 -7.71 -15.01
CA LYS A 222 -13.04 -6.31 -15.51
C LYS A 222 -12.29 -5.41 -14.53
N ILE A 223 -11.35 -4.63 -15.05
CA ILE A 223 -10.43 -3.76 -14.29
C ILE A 223 -11.13 -2.79 -13.33
N GLY A 224 -12.36 -2.35 -13.65
CA GLY A 224 -13.17 -1.52 -12.76
C GLY A 224 -13.46 -2.17 -11.40
N TYR A 225 -13.57 -3.50 -11.32
CA TYR A 225 -13.77 -4.24 -10.06
C TYR A 225 -12.45 -4.53 -9.32
N PHE A 226 -11.33 -3.91 -9.71
CA PHE A 226 -10.09 -4.06 -8.96
C PHE A 226 -10.12 -3.24 -7.67
N HIS A 227 -10.63 -2.00 -7.74
CA HIS A 227 -10.69 -1.05 -6.63
C HIS A 227 -11.80 -1.38 -5.60
N SER A 228 -13.01 -1.72 -6.08
CA SER A 228 -14.17 -1.96 -5.23
C SER A 228 -15.16 -2.96 -5.85
N VAL A 229 -16.21 -3.32 -5.12
CA VAL A 229 -17.34 -4.13 -5.62
C VAL A 229 -18.22 -3.38 -6.62
N ALA A 230 -18.12 -2.05 -6.67
CA ALA A 230 -18.66 -1.21 -7.72
C ALA A 230 -17.55 -0.90 -8.75
N PRO A 231 -17.85 -0.81 -10.05
CA PRO A 231 -16.85 -0.44 -11.05
C PRO A 231 -16.24 0.95 -10.79
N GLY A 232 -14.91 0.99 -10.66
CA GLY A 232 -14.12 2.21 -10.54
C GLY A 232 -13.69 2.55 -9.11
N MET A 233 -12.77 3.51 -9.03
CA MET A 233 -12.29 4.11 -7.77
C MET A 233 -13.34 5.10 -7.23
N ARG A 234 -13.82 4.90 -6.00
CA ARG A 234 -14.76 5.83 -5.36
C ARG A 234 -14.02 7.04 -4.79
N TRP A 235 -13.47 7.90 -5.65
CA TRP A 235 -12.62 9.05 -5.29
C TRP A 235 -13.17 9.91 -4.15
N ARG A 236 -14.47 10.24 -4.15
CA ARG A 236 -15.11 10.99 -3.06
C ARG A 236 -14.98 10.27 -1.71
N TRP A 237 -15.10 8.95 -1.68
CA TRP A 237 -14.97 8.14 -0.47
C TRP A 237 -13.51 7.93 -0.04
N LEU A 238 -12.57 7.81 -1.01
CA LEU A 238 -11.12 7.81 -0.74
C LEU A 238 -10.71 9.12 -0.04
N LEU A 239 -11.07 10.27 -0.62
CA LEU A 239 -10.73 11.59 -0.08
C LEU A 239 -11.40 11.85 1.28
N ILE A 240 -12.65 11.44 1.47
CA ILE A 240 -13.34 11.51 2.77
C ILE A 240 -12.65 10.62 3.80
N SER A 241 -12.26 9.38 3.43
CA SER A 241 -11.53 8.49 4.33
C SER A 241 -10.19 9.11 4.74
N PHE A 242 -9.44 9.66 3.77
CA PHE A 242 -8.16 10.32 4.02
C PHE A 242 -8.32 11.55 4.92
N ALA A 243 -9.28 12.44 4.64
CA ALA A 243 -9.54 13.62 5.46
C ALA A 243 -9.93 13.30 6.92
N ILE A 244 -10.55 12.14 7.17
CA ILE A 244 -10.86 11.67 8.52
C ILE A 244 -9.62 11.13 9.26
N VAL A 245 -8.76 10.37 8.57
CA VAL A 245 -7.64 9.66 9.23
C VAL A 245 -6.34 10.45 9.24
N ALA A 246 -6.15 11.37 8.29
CA ALA A 246 -4.94 12.16 8.17
C ALA A 246 -4.65 13.01 9.42
N PRO A 247 -5.61 13.73 10.04
CA PRO A 247 -5.35 14.45 11.30
C PRO A 247 -4.93 13.51 12.44
N VAL A 248 -5.50 12.30 12.50
CA VAL A 248 -5.19 11.32 13.55
C VAL A 248 -3.76 10.79 13.39
N TYR A 249 -3.34 10.43 12.18
CA TYR A 249 -1.98 9.97 11.91
C TYR A 249 -0.95 11.10 11.96
N LEU A 250 -1.32 12.34 11.59
CA LEU A 250 -0.47 13.51 11.78
C LEU A 250 -0.20 13.77 13.26
N LEU A 251 -1.23 13.72 14.12
CA LEU A 251 -1.06 13.85 15.58
C LEU A 251 -0.26 12.69 16.17
N PHE A 252 -0.47 11.46 15.69
CA PHE A 252 0.32 10.31 16.11
C PHE A 252 1.81 10.46 15.72
N ALA A 253 2.11 10.82 14.47
CA ALA A 253 3.49 11.05 14.03
C ALA A 253 4.12 12.25 14.75
N ALA A 254 3.37 13.33 14.99
CA ALA A 254 3.84 14.47 15.78
C ALA A 254 4.12 14.09 17.26
N SER A 255 3.53 13.02 17.79
CA SER A 255 3.87 12.53 19.14
C SER A 255 5.29 11.96 19.25
N SER A 256 5.95 11.63 18.13
CA SER A 256 7.37 11.27 18.13
C SER A 256 8.26 12.41 18.66
N PHE A 257 7.86 13.68 18.54
CA PHE A 257 8.61 14.81 19.12
C PHE A 257 8.64 14.83 20.67
N LEU A 258 7.91 13.93 21.34
CA LEU A 258 8.07 13.68 22.77
C LEU A 258 9.37 12.93 23.10
N ASP A 259 9.95 12.23 22.12
CA ASP A 259 11.27 11.61 22.22
C ASP A 259 12.36 12.66 21.86
N PRO A 260 13.35 12.91 22.75
CA PRO A 260 14.48 13.79 22.46
C PRO A 260 15.21 13.48 21.14
N ALA A 261 15.27 12.21 20.71
CA ALA A 261 15.91 11.81 19.46
C ALA A 261 15.25 12.41 18.20
N TYR A 262 13.99 12.83 18.29
CA TYR A 262 13.24 13.42 17.18
C TYR A 262 13.13 14.95 17.25
N GLN A 263 13.58 15.59 18.33
CA GLN A 263 13.42 17.03 18.55
C GLN A 263 14.36 17.90 17.69
N SER A 264 15.46 17.33 17.18
CA SER A 264 16.42 18.03 16.33
C SER A 264 15.99 18.02 14.86
N LEU A 265 15.33 19.09 14.41
CA LEU A 265 14.90 19.22 13.02
C LEU A 265 16.05 19.61 12.07
N THR A 266 16.20 18.87 10.97
CA THR A 266 17.24 19.06 9.96
C THR A 266 16.63 19.44 8.61
N PHE A 267 17.01 20.60 8.08
CA PHE A 267 16.55 21.10 6.77
C PHE A 267 17.71 21.13 5.76
N SER A 268 18.00 19.97 5.17
CA SER A 268 19.06 19.79 4.17
C SER A 268 18.48 19.53 2.77
N GLY A 269 19.34 19.54 1.74
CA GLY A 269 18.97 19.09 0.39
C GLY A 269 18.48 17.63 0.39
N THR A 270 19.09 16.77 1.21
CA THR A 270 18.68 15.37 1.41
C THR A 270 17.31 15.29 2.08
N THR A 271 17.02 16.13 3.09
CA THR A 271 15.68 16.24 3.70
C THR A 271 14.65 16.60 2.64
N LEU A 272 14.92 17.61 1.81
CA LEU A 272 13.99 18.04 0.77
C LEU A 272 13.77 16.96 -0.30
N ALA A 273 14.82 16.23 -0.68
CA ALA A 273 14.71 15.09 -1.59
C ALA A 273 13.82 13.98 -1.02
N PHE A 274 14.03 13.61 0.26
CA PHE A 274 13.14 12.68 0.96
C PHE A 274 11.69 13.16 0.97
N LEU A 275 11.43 14.40 1.42
CA LEU A 275 10.07 14.94 1.48
C LEU A 275 9.37 14.92 0.11
N LEU A 276 10.09 15.27 -0.96
CA LEU A 276 9.58 15.22 -2.33
C LEU A 276 9.21 13.79 -2.73
N ILE A 277 10.10 12.82 -2.48
CA ILE A 277 9.86 11.40 -2.79
C ILE A 277 8.69 10.85 -1.96
N ILE A 278 8.63 11.16 -0.66
CA ILE A 278 7.57 10.74 0.26
C ILE A 278 6.21 11.25 -0.25
N ILE A 279 6.10 12.55 -0.54
CA ILE A 279 4.85 13.16 -1.02
C ILE A 279 4.40 12.58 -2.36
N LEU A 280 5.33 12.37 -3.30
CA LEU A 280 5.00 11.90 -4.66
C LEU A 280 4.75 10.39 -4.75
N THR A 281 5.46 9.57 -3.97
CA THR A 281 5.53 8.11 -4.17
C THR A 281 4.94 7.28 -3.03
N THR A 282 4.99 7.72 -1.76
CA THR A 282 4.42 6.95 -0.64
C THR A 282 2.90 6.71 -0.79
N PRO A 283 2.06 7.66 -1.25
CA PRO A 283 0.65 7.39 -1.53
C PRO A 283 0.44 6.32 -2.62
N LEU A 284 1.35 6.22 -3.59
CA LEU A 284 1.31 5.22 -4.65
C LEU A 284 1.80 3.86 -4.15
N GLN A 285 2.83 3.83 -3.31
CA GLN A 285 3.33 2.63 -2.62
C GLN A 285 2.26 2.02 -1.70
N ALA A 286 1.65 2.82 -0.83
CA ALA A 286 0.56 2.37 0.04
C ALA A 286 -0.62 1.82 -0.77
N ALA A 287 -1.01 2.50 -1.87
CA ALA A 287 -2.02 1.99 -2.78
C ALA A 287 -1.60 0.66 -3.44
N ALA A 288 -0.35 0.55 -3.86
CA ALA A 288 0.20 -0.62 -4.53
C ALA A 288 0.16 -1.87 -3.64
N GLU A 289 0.55 -1.75 -2.37
CA GLU A 289 0.45 -2.85 -1.41
C GLU A 289 -1.00 -3.30 -1.19
N GLU A 290 -1.94 -2.36 -1.03
CA GLU A 290 -3.36 -2.73 -0.90
C GLU A 290 -3.89 -3.46 -2.17
N TYR A 291 -3.45 -3.09 -3.38
CA TYR A 291 -3.76 -3.84 -4.60
C TYR A 291 -3.14 -5.24 -4.62
N MET A 292 -1.89 -5.40 -4.17
CA MET A 292 -1.21 -6.70 -4.15
C MET A 292 -1.83 -7.64 -3.10
N PHE A 293 -1.85 -7.22 -1.83
CA PHE A 293 -2.26 -8.08 -0.73
C PHE A 293 -3.79 -8.26 -0.64
N ARG A 294 -4.56 -7.17 -0.68
CA ARG A 294 -6.03 -7.21 -0.50
C ARG A 294 -6.74 -7.34 -1.86
N GLY A 295 -6.22 -6.65 -2.88
CA GLY A 295 -6.71 -6.70 -4.26
C GLY A 295 -6.42 -8.01 -5.01
N VAL A 296 -5.31 -8.71 -4.73
CA VAL A 296 -5.00 -10.02 -5.33
C VAL A 296 -4.94 -11.13 -4.30
N VAL A 297 -3.98 -11.16 -3.37
CA VAL A 297 -3.74 -12.34 -2.50
C VAL A 297 -5.00 -12.75 -1.72
N GLN A 298 -5.63 -11.83 -1.01
CA GLN A 298 -6.86 -12.06 -0.25
C GLN A 298 -8.00 -12.57 -1.14
N ARG A 299 -8.19 -11.97 -2.32
CA ARG A 299 -9.26 -12.30 -3.28
C ARG A 299 -9.03 -13.64 -3.99
N SER A 300 -7.78 -13.98 -4.28
CA SER A 300 -7.37 -15.26 -4.85
C SER A 300 -7.65 -16.41 -3.91
N VAL A 301 -7.24 -16.30 -2.64
CA VAL A 301 -7.55 -17.31 -1.60
C VAL A 301 -9.04 -17.34 -1.28
N GLY A 302 -9.67 -16.18 -1.09
CA GLY A 302 -11.10 -16.08 -0.80
C GLY A 302 -11.99 -16.62 -1.91
N GLY A 303 -11.49 -16.65 -3.16
CA GLY A 303 -12.13 -17.26 -4.31
C GLY A 303 -12.19 -18.80 -4.28
N TRP A 304 -11.36 -19.47 -3.48
CA TRP A 304 -11.35 -20.94 -3.38
C TRP A 304 -12.53 -21.50 -2.57
N PHE A 305 -13.16 -20.70 -1.70
CA PHE A 305 -14.19 -21.15 -0.78
C PHE A 305 -15.60 -20.85 -1.32
N ARG A 306 -16.53 -21.80 -1.16
CA ARG A 306 -17.97 -21.58 -1.45
C ARG A 306 -18.65 -20.69 -0.40
N SER A 307 -18.17 -20.71 0.85
CA SER A 307 -18.66 -19.81 1.91
C SER A 307 -17.92 -18.48 1.87
N ASN A 308 -18.67 -17.36 1.78
CA ASN A 308 -18.13 -16.01 1.91
C ASN A 308 -17.37 -15.83 3.24
N ARG A 309 -17.87 -16.42 4.34
CA ARG A 309 -17.26 -16.31 5.67
C ARG A 309 -15.89 -17.00 5.72
N TRP A 310 -15.81 -18.24 5.23
CA TRP A 310 -14.53 -18.97 5.22
C TRP A 310 -13.54 -18.37 4.22
N GLY A 311 -14.00 -17.96 3.04
CA GLY A 311 -13.16 -17.26 2.06
C GLY A 311 -12.59 -15.96 2.61
N PHE A 312 -13.39 -15.17 3.32
CA PHE A 312 -12.91 -13.97 4.00
C PHE A 312 -11.92 -14.28 5.12
N ILE A 313 -12.20 -15.25 6.00
CA ILE A 313 -11.31 -15.61 7.12
C ILE A 313 -9.96 -16.11 6.61
N VAL A 314 -9.95 -17.13 5.74
CA VAL A 314 -8.70 -17.75 5.26
C VAL A 314 -7.95 -16.80 4.32
N GLY A 315 -8.67 -16.07 3.45
CA GLY A 315 -8.04 -15.06 2.59
C GLY A 315 -7.41 -13.91 3.38
N THR A 316 -8.04 -13.46 4.46
CA THR A 316 -7.48 -12.45 5.35
C THR A 316 -6.27 -12.97 6.10
N ALA A 317 -6.33 -14.19 6.64
CA ALA A 317 -5.20 -14.81 7.32
C ALA A 317 -3.98 -14.93 6.40
N VAL A 318 -4.13 -15.50 5.19
CA VAL A 318 -3.03 -15.62 4.23
C VAL A 318 -2.50 -14.24 3.80
N SER A 319 -3.39 -13.31 3.44
CA SER A 319 -2.99 -11.95 3.02
C SER A 319 -2.22 -11.21 4.12
N ALA A 320 -2.69 -11.27 5.37
CA ALA A 320 -2.04 -10.61 6.49
C ALA A 320 -0.71 -11.26 6.89
N THR A 321 -0.62 -12.60 6.86
CA THR A 321 0.64 -13.32 7.11
C THR A 321 1.69 -13.00 6.04
N VAL A 322 1.32 -13.02 4.76
CA VAL A 322 2.27 -12.72 3.66
C VAL A 322 2.66 -11.23 3.69
N PHE A 323 1.74 -10.33 4.04
CA PHE A 323 2.04 -8.91 4.28
C PHE A 323 3.04 -8.72 5.43
N SER A 324 2.83 -9.37 6.58
CA SER A 324 3.75 -9.33 7.71
C SER A 324 5.14 -9.91 7.36
N ALA A 325 5.18 -11.02 6.62
CA ALA A 325 6.43 -11.63 6.18
C ALA A 325 7.20 -10.73 5.18
N ALA A 326 6.50 -10.01 4.31
CA ALA A 326 7.09 -9.09 3.34
C ALA A 326 7.76 -7.87 3.97
N HIS A 327 7.54 -7.59 5.26
CA HIS A 327 8.25 -6.54 6.01
C HIS A 327 9.60 -7.00 6.57
N PHE A 328 9.94 -8.31 6.49
CA PHE A 328 11.20 -8.89 6.95
C PHE A 328 11.60 -8.54 8.39
N ALA A 329 10.61 -8.30 9.26
CA ALA A 329 10.88 -7.92 10.65
C ALA A 329 11.42 -9.08 11.48
N GLY A 330 12.49 -8.82 12.24
CA GLY A 330 13.03 -9.71 13.27
C GLY A 330 12.40 -9.51 14.66
N ASP A 331 11.74 -8.37 14.89
CA ASP A 331 11.07 -8.06 16.15
C ASP A 331 9.62 -8.58 16.22
N ILE A 332 9.27 -9.24 17.33
CA ILE A 332 7.94 -9.84 17.53
C ILE A 332 6.81 -8.80 17.62
N TRP A 333 7.04 -7.62 18.18
CA TRP A 333 6.02 -6.56 18.24
C TRP A 333 5.76 -5.95 16.87
N LEU A 334 6.80 -5.81 16.04
CA LEU A 334 6.66 -5.40 14.64
C LEU A 334 5.93 -6.45 13.80
N ILE A 335 6.30 -7.74 13.92
CA ILE A 335 5.59 -8.85 13.26
C ILE A 335 4.10 -8.85 13.63
N VAL A 336 3.77 -8.77 14.93
CA VAL A 336 2.37 -8.72 15.41
C VAL A 336 1.66 -7.47 14.92
N TYR A 337 2.32 -6.32 14.90
CA TYR A 337 1.79 -5.07 14.35
C TYR A 337 1.42 -5.21 12.88
N TYR A 338 2.34 -5.65 12.01
CA TYR A 338 2.07 -5.79 10.57
C TYR A 338 0.98 -6.84 10.29
N LEU A 339 0.98 -7.96 11.01
CA LEU A 339 -0.07 -8.98 10.92
C LEU A 339 -1.45 -8.39 11.25
N LEU A 340 -1.59 -7.72 12.39
CA LEU A 340 -2.87 -7.17 12.83
C LEU A 340 -3.30 -5.93 12.02
N PHE A 341 -2.36 -5.14 11.51
CA PHE A 341 -2.59 -4.09 10.53
C PHE A 341 -3.22 -4.65 9.26
N GLY A 342 -2.62 -5.71 8.69
CA GLY A 342 -3.15 -6.41 7.51
C GLY A 342 -4.55 -7.01 7.75
N VAL A 343 -4.81 -7.57 8.93
CA VAL A 343 -6.15 -8.07 9.33
C VAL A 343 -7.17 -6.92 9.42
N LEU A 344 -6.82 -5.82 10.07
CA LEU A 344 -7.71 -4.67 10.27
C LEU A 344 -8.05 -3.97 8.95
N LEU A 345 -7.10 -3.79 8.04
CA LEU A 345 -7.36 -3.25 6.70
C LEU A 345 -8.16 -4.22 5.81
N SER A 346 -7.96 -5.53 5.96
CA SER A 346 -8.79 -6.55 5.31
C SER A 346 -10.25 -6.49 5.80
N ILE A 347 -10.47 -6.30 7.11
CA ILE A 347 -11.80 -6.09 7.69
C ILE A 347 -12.42 -4.80 7.16
N LEU A 348 -11.68 -3.69 7.14
CA LEU A 348 -12.23 -2.42 6.66
C LEU A 348 -12.62 -2.49 5.18
N THR A 349 -11.73 -3.02 4.32
CA THR A 349 -11.99 -3.27 2.89
C THR A 349 -13.29 -4.06 2.70
N GLN A 350 -13.51 -5.09 3.52
CA GLN A 350 -14.73 -5.89 3.51
C GLN A 350 -15.97 -5.13 4.04
N ARG A 351 -15.80 -4.16 4.94
CA ARG A 351 -16.87 -3.33 5.53
C ARG A 351 -17.23 -2.10 4.69
N THR A 352 -16.36 -1.66 3.79
CA THR A 352 -16.57 -0.55 2.84
C THR A 352 -16.85 -1.02 1.42
N GLY A 353 -16.60 -2.29 1.11
CA GLY A 353 -16.74 -2.87 -0.23
C GLY A 353 -15.60 -2.54 -1.19
N GLY A 354 -14.45 -2.05 -0.73
CA GLY A 354 -13.33 -1.70 -1.59
C GLY A 354 -12.11 -1.17 -0.85
N LEU A 355 -11.00 -1.07 -1.57
CA LEU A 355 -9.68 -0.76 -1.04
C LEU A 355 -9.55 0.69 -0.54
N GLU A 356 -10.47 1.59 -0.89
CA GLU A 356 -10.26 3.04 -0.76
C GLU A 356 -9.94 3.49 0.67
N SER A 357 -10.65 2.98 1.67
CA SER A 357 -10.37 3.35 3.07
C SER A 357 -9.10 2.69 3.61
N ALA A 358 -8.69 1.53 3.08
CA ALA A 358 -7.43 0.90 3.44
C ALA A 358 -6.25 1.69 2.85
N ILE A 359 -6.35 2.09 1.57
CA ILE A 359 -5.39 2.97 0.90
C ILE A 359 -5.27 4.30 1.66
N ALA A 360 -6.39 4.93 2.04
CA ALA A 360 -6.36 6.19 2.80
C ALA A 360 -5.63 6.07 4.15
N ILE A 361 -5.88 5.00 4.91
CA ILE A 361 -5.20 4.74 6.18
C ILE A 361 -3.72 4.48 5.98
N HIS A 362 -3.38 3.58 5.06
CA HIS A 362 -2.01 3.17 4.79
C HIS A 362 -1.18 4.37 4.28
N THR A 363 -1.74 5.16 3.36
CA THR A 363 -1.13 6.42 2.91
C THR A 363 -0.90 7.37 4.10
N ALA A 364 -1.90 7.63 4.93
CA ALA A 364 -1.73 8.55 6.06
C ALA A 364 -0.69 8.05 7.08
N ASN A 365 -0.69 6.75 7.39
CA ASN A 365 0.26 6.14 8.30
C ASN A 365 1.71 6.28 7.80
N ASN A 366 2.00 5.84 6.58
CA ASN A 366 3.36 5.90 6.04
C ASN A 366 3.79 7.35 5.76
N LEU A 367 2.91 8.18 5.17
CA LEU A 367 3.23 9.55 4.78
C LEU A 367 3.67 10.40 5.99
N PHE A 368 2.90 10.41 7.08
CA PHE A 368 3.22 11.26 8.23
C PHE A 368 4.40 10.72 9.06
N LEU A 369 4.53 9.40 9.23
CA LEU A 369 5.69 8.81 9.90
C LEU A 369 7.00 9.09 9.13
N LEU A 370 6.99 8.94 7.80
CA LEU A 370 8.16 9.22 6.98
C LEU A 370 8.50 10.72 6.90
N ILE A 371 7.51 11.61 6.89
CA ILE A 371 7.75 13.06 6.98
C ILE A 371 8.45 13.41 8.31
N VAL A 372 7.98 12.87 9.43
CA VAL A 372 8.61 13.13 10.74
C VAL A 372 10.01 12.52 10.84
N ALA A 373 10.19 11.28 10.37
CA ALA A 373 11.51 10.65 10.29
C ALA A 373 12.48 11.46 9.42
N SER A 374 12.03 11.94 8.26
CA SER A 374 12.84 12.78 7.36
C SER A 374 13.24 14.10 8.02
N LEU A 375 12.29 14.81 8.62
CA LEU A 375 12.53 16.10 9.28
C LEU A 375 13.45 15.96 10.50
N ALA A 376 13.37 14.86 11.24
CA ALA A 376 14.22 14.59 12.40
C ALA A 376 15.60 13.98 12.04
N GLY A 377 15.87 13.68 10.77
CA GLY A 377 17.08 12.94 10.37
C GLY A 377 17.09 11.47 10.79
N GLN A 378 15.93 10.90 11.13
CA GLN A 378 15.72 9.55 11.67
C GLN A 378 15.22 8.55 10.62
N MET A 379 15.65 8.70 9.35
CA MET A 379 15.19 7.83 8.25
C MET A 379 15.62 6.37 8.45
N ASP A 380 16.86 6.12 8.88
CA ASP A 380 17.34 4.77 9.20
C ASP A 380 16.54 4.13 10.34
N ALA A 381 16.34 4.85 11.45
CA ALA A 381 15.55 4.37 12.59
C ALA A 381 14.09 4.08 12.21
N GLY A 382 13.48 4.89 11.33
CA GLY A 382 12.15 4.61 10.77
C GLY A 382 12.11 3.38 9.85
N PHE A 383 13.25 2.96 9.30
CA PHE A 383 13.40 1.79 8.45
C PHE A 383 14.02 0.56 9.11
N ASP A 384 14.42 0.64 10.39
CA ASP A 384 14.85 -0.52 11.17
C ASP A 384 13.66 -1.47 11.47
N ARG A 385 13.88 -2.77 11.34
CA ARG A 385 12.97 -3.84 11.80
C ARG A 385 13.72 -4.99 12.48
N SER A 386 14.96 -4.76 12.91
CA SER A 386 15.80 -5.75 13.60
C SER A 386 15.19 -6.16 14.96
N ALA A 387 15.73 -7.21 15.57
CA ALA A 387 15.19 -7.70 16.85
C ALA A 387 15.52 -6.71 17.99
N GLY A 388 14.49 -6.26 18.72
CA GLY A 388 14.63 -5.28 19.80
C GLY A 388 14.28 -3.83 19.42
N THR A 389 14.06 -3.53 18.13
CA THR A 389 13.56 -2.22 17.67
C THR A 389 12.11 -1.96 18.12
N GLY A 390 11.33 -3.02 18.29
CA GLY A 390 9.91 -2.93 18.66
C GLY A 390 9.66 -3.00 20.17
N GLY A 391 8.41 -2.79 20.55
CA GLY A 391 7.99 -2.91 21.95
C GLY A 391 6.47 -2.83 22.13
N PRO A 392 5.98 -2.94 23.38
CA PRO A 392 4.56 -2.81 23.71
C PRO A 392 3.91 -1.50 23.20
N VAL A 393 4.71 -0.46 22.95
CA VAL A 393 4.27 0.80 22.33
C VAL A 393 3.58 0.60 20.97
N MET A 394 3.91 -0.48 20.22
CA MET A 394 3.24 -0.82 18.96
C MET A 394 1.75 -1.14 19.11
N LEU A 395 1.27 -1.40 20.33
CA LEU A 395 -0.16 -1.52 20.62
C LEU A 395 -0.91 -0.18 20.50
N VAL A 396 -0.23 0.97 20.62
CA VAL A 396 -0.83 2.30 20.49
C VAL A 396 -1.29 2.60 19.06
N PRO A 397 -0.45 2.55 18.01
CA PRO A 397 -0.92 2.74 16.62
C PRO A 397 -1.91 1.66 16.20
N LEU A 398 -1.82 0.45 16.78
CA LEU A 398 -2.78 -0.62 16.52
C LEU A 398 -4.16 -0.33 17.14
N ALA A 399 -4.22 0.21 18.35
CA ALA A 399 -5.46 0.65 18.99
C ALA A 399 -6.10 1.83 18.24
N ILE A 400 -5.29 2.81 17.82
CA ILE A 400 -5.71 3.92 16.96
C ILE A 400 -6.32 3.38 15.65
N LEU A 401 -5.63 2.45 14.99
CA LEU A 401 -6.12 1.79 13.78
C LEU A 401 -7.45 1.06 14.01
N ALA A 402 -7.58 0.30 15.11
CA ALA A 402 -8.82 -0.40 15.43
C ALA A 402 -10.01 0.58 15.62
N VAL A 403 -9.80 1.70 16.30
CA VAL A 403 -10.82 2.76 16.45
C VAL A 403 -11.18 3.38 15.10
N ILE A 404 -10.18 3.69 14.26
CA ILE A 404 -10.39 4.20 12.89
C ILE A 404 -11.21 3.21 12.05
N VAL A 405 -10.87 1.92 12.09
CA VAL A 405 -11.58 0.86 11.34
C VAL A 405 -13.03 0.73 11.80
N LEU A 406 -13.30 0.80 13.10
CA LEU A 406 -14.65 0.83 13.65
C LEU A 406 -15.43 2.07 13.19
N GLY A 407 -14.83 3.25 13.30
CA GLY A 407 -15.43 4.53 12.92
C GLY A 407 -15.77 4.61 11.42
N LEU A 408 -14.82 4.28 10.54
CA LEU A 408 -15.04 4.25 9.10
C LEU A 408 -16.02 3.13 8.68
N SER A 409 -16.00 1.97 9.33
CA SER A 409 -17.02 0.92 9.09
C SER A 409 -18.43 1.38 9.46
N TRP A 410 -18.58 2.11 10.57
CA TRP A 410 -19.85 2.70 10.97
C TRP A 410 -20.28 3.81 10.00
N PHE A 411 -19.36 4.68 9.59
CA PHE A 411 -19.66 5.78 8.68
C PHE A 411 -20.01 5.29 7.26
N ALA A 412 -19.31 4.28 6.75
CA ALA A 412 -19.64 3.57 5.51
C ALA A 412 -21.07 3.00 5.56
N LYS A 413 -21.46 2.38 6.67
CA LYS A 413 -22.83 1.89 6.90
C LYS A 413 -23.85 3.03 6.91
N ARG A 414 -23.55 4.16 7.58
CA ARG A 414 -24.41 5.37 7.58
C ARG A 414 -24.58 5.96 6.18
N ARG A 415 -23.52 5.96 5.37
CA ARG A 415 -23.49 6.44 3.96
C ARG A 415 -24.02 5.42 2.96
N ARG A 416 -24.50 4.24 3.41
CA ARG A 416 -25.07 3.15 2.60
C ARG A 416 -24.18 2.74 1.42
N LEU A 417 -22.87 2.64 1.64
CA LEU A 417 -21.95 2.20 0.59
C LEU A 417 -22.30 0.79 0.07
N THR A 418 -22.13 0.58 -1.23
CA THR A 418 -22.25 -0.74 -1.87
C THR A 418 -21.18 -1.68 -1.31
N LEU A 419 -21.58 -2.78 -0.67
CA LEU A 419 -20.69 -3.74 0.00
C LEU A 419 -20.53 -5.08 -0.75
N VAL A 420 -21.39 -5.32 -1.74
CA VAL A 420 -21.39 -6.52 -2.58
C VAL A 420 -21.51 -6.16 -4.05
N THR A 421 -21.04 -7.03 -4.93
CA THR A 421 -21.14 -6.88 -6.39
C THR A 421 -22.59 -6.92 -6.85
N GLY A 422 -22.89 -6.23 -7.95
CA GLY A 422 -24.26 -5.97 -8.41
C GLY A 422 -25.11 -7.23 -8.56
N GLY A 423 -26.16 -7.31 -7.75
CA GLY A 423 -27.37 -8.07 -8.02
C GLY A 423 -28.57 -7.14 -7.90
N ASP A 424 -29.67 -7.48 -8.57
CA ASP A 424 -30.88 -6.66 -8.62
C ASP A 424 -31.42 -6.42 -7.20
N GLY A 425 -31.27 -5.19 -6.68
CA GLY A 425 -31.67 -4.88 -5.30
C GLY A 425 -31.12 -3.60 -4.65
N THR A 426 -30.07 -2.96 -5.17
CA THR A 426 -29.55 -1.70 -4.59
C THR A 426 -29.27 -0.59 -5.61
N ALA A 427 -30.27 -0.27 -6.42
CA ALA A 427 -30.35 1.01 -7.12
C ALA A 427 -31.15 2.02 -6.26
N ALA A 428 -30.49 2.71 -5.32
CA ALA A 428 -30.99 3.91 -4.62
C ALA A 428 -29.93 4.56 -3.70
N GLY A 429 -28.74 4.85 -4.25
CA GLY A 429 -27.82 5.80 -3.61
C GLY A 429 -28.33 7.22 -3.86
N THR A 430 -29.24 7.70 -3.01
CA THR A 430 -30.07 8.90 -3.24
C THR A 430 -29.28 10.14 -3.65
N ALA A 431 -29.45 10.55 -4.90
CA ALA A 431 -29.50 11.97 -5.23
C ALA A 431 -30.82 12.51 -4.66
N ALA A 432 -30.75 13.18 -3.51
CA ALA A 432 -31.88 13.82 -2.86
C ALA A 432 -31.37 15.05 -2.10
N GLU A 433 -30.88 16.03 -2.86
CA GLU A 433 -30.77 17.39 -2.37
C GLU A 433 -32.19 17.97 -2.37
N ALA A 434 -32.69 18.31 -1.18
CA ALA A 434 -34.10 18.63 -1.00
C ALA A 434 -34.39 20.07 -1.47
N ALA A 435 -34.89 20.21 -2.70
CA ALA A 435 -35.66 21.39 -3.09
C ALA A 435 -37.04 21.33 -2.38
N PRO A 436 -37.46 22.38 -1.67
CA PRO A 436 -38.76 22.38 -0.99
C PRO A 436 -39.91 22.38 -2.01
N ALA A 437 -40.92 21.54 -1.76
CA ALA A 437 -42.09 21.46 -2.62
C ALA A 437 -42.87 22.78 -2.65
N SER A 438 -43.07 23.34 -3.84
CA SER A 438 -43.99 24.45 -4.07
C SER A 438 -45.43 23.99 -3.82
N VAL A 439 -46.07 24.54 -2.79
CA VAL A 439 -47.48 24.30 -2.50
C VAL A 439 -48.34 24.91 -3.60
N ASP A 440 -49.02 24.05 -4.36
CA ASP A 440 -49.96 24.47 -5.38
C ASP A 440 -51.22 25.07 -4.72
N ARG A 441 -51.64 26.25 -5.19
CA ARG A 441 -52.84 26.95 -4.71
C ARG A 441 -53.79 27.16 -5.89
N PRO A 442 -55.09 26.82 -5.78
CA PRO A 442 -56.03 27.07 -6.87
C PRO A 442 -56.18 28.58 -7.08
N GLY A 443 -55.93 29.04 -8.31
CA GLY A 443 -56.19 30.43 -8.68
C GLY A 443 -57.66 30.70 -8.99
N PRO A 444 -58.04 31.99 -9.12
CA PRO A 444 -59.09 32.36 -10.04
C PRO A 444 -58.74 33.55 -10.94
N GLY A 445 -59.09 33.42 -12.22
CA GLY A 445 -59.79 34.50 -12.93
C GLY A 445 -58.98 35.46 -13.81
N VAL A 446 -59.36 35.48 -15.10
CA VAL A 446 -59.52 36.66 -15.98
C VAL A 446 -58.29 37.58 -16.13
N GLY A 447 -57.61 37.58 -17.28
CA GLY A 447 -58.08 38.31 -18.46
C GLY A 447 -56.89 38.74 -19.34
N PRO A 448 -57.10 39.30 -20.55
CA PRO A 448 -56.21 39.02 -21.67
C PRO A 448 -55.46 40.25 -22.25
N VAL A 449 -54.78 40.01 -23.38
CA VAL A 449 -54.51 40.94 -24.51
C VAL A 449 -53.09 41.55 -24.63
N HIS A 450 -52.45 41.32 -25.80
CA HIS A 450 -51.33 42.00 -26.53
C HIS A 450 -50.11 42.59 -25.75
N GLY A 451 -48.89 42.63 -26.30
CA GLY A 451 -48.35 42.17 -27.60
C GLY A 451 -46.99 42.83 -27.94
N ALA A 452 -46.30 42.28 -28.97
CA ALA A 452 -45.17 42.85 -29.73
C ALA A 452 -43.77 43.06 -29.09
N ALA A 453 -42.76 42.46 -29.76
CA ALA A 453 -41.41 42.96 -30.12
C ALA A 453 -40.52 43.66 -29.06
N PHE A 454 -39.22 43.37 -28.96
CA PHE A 454 -38.21 43.65 -30.00
C PHE A 454 -36.94 42.78 -29.89
N ALA A 455 -36.04 42.91 -30.87
CA ALA A 455 -34.86 42.05 -31.08
C ALA A 455 -33.51 42.72 -30.71
N SER A 456 -32.43 41.92 -30.82
CA SER A 456 -31.00 42.29 -30.69
C SER A 456 -30.47 42.38 -29.25
N GLY A 457 -29.21 42.03 -28.94
CA GLY A 457 -28.16 41.42 -29.77
C GLY A 457 -26.77 41.64 -29.16
N ALA A 458 -25.83 40.72 -29.45
CA ALA A 458 -24.40 40.75 -29.07
C ALA A 458 -24.03 40.68 -27.57
N GLY A 459 -22.85 40.12 -27.29
CA GLY A 459 -22.20 40.11 -25.97
C GLY A 459 -20.68 40.29 -26.12
N ILE A 460 -19.93 40.36 -25.01
CA ILE A 460 -18.46 40.29 -24.92
C ILE A 460 -18.07 40.01 -23.45
N ALA A 461 -16.85 39.50 -23.22
CA ALA A 461 -16.32 39.03 -21.92
C ALA A 461 -15.42 40.09 -21.20
N PRO A 462 -14.48 39.77 -20.27
CA PRO A 462 -14.54 40.28 -18.89
C PRO A 462 -13.43 41.27 -18.49
N ALA A 463 -13.50 41.79 -17.26
CA ALA A 463 -12.72 42.93 -16.76
C ALA A 463 -11.50 42.60 -15.84
N GLN A 464 -10.63 43.59 -15.67
CA GLN A 464 -9.47 43.68 -14.76
C GLN A 464 -9.53 45.01 -13.93
N PRO A 465 -8.73 45.19 -12.85
CA PRO A 465 -8.99 46.19 -11.79
C PRO A 465 -8.24 47.55 -11.91
N ALA A 466 -8.39 48.41 -10.89
CA ALA A 466 -8.09 49.87 -10.93
C ALA A 466 -6.83 50.36 -10.12
N THR A 467 -6.45 51.63 -10.31
CA THR A 467 -5.30 52.39 -9.72
C THR A 467 -5.63 53.05 -8.35
N GLY A 468 -4.80 53.82 -7.60
CA GLY A 468 -3.46 54.48 -7.70
C GLY A 468 -3.31 55.45 -6.49
N PRO A 469 -2.48 56.53 -6.45
CA PRO A 469 -1.25 56.93 -7.17
C PRO A 469 -0.08 57.39 -6.21
N ILE A 470 0.91 58.18 -6.70
CA ILE A 470 2.26 58.52 -6.11
C ILE A 470 2.47 60.05 -5.88
N PRO A 471 3.46 60.49 -5.07
CA PRO A 471 4.21 61.75 -5.32
C PRO A 471 5.76 61.62 -5.38
N VAL A 472 6.46 62.63 -5.94
CA VAL A 472 7.90 62.62 -6.37
C VAL A 472 8.65 63.92 -6.01
N THR A 473 9.96 63.85 -5.67
CA THR A 473 10.97 64.95 -5.70
C THR A 473 12.41 64.37 -5.91
N THR A 474 13.09 64.51 -7.06
CA THR A 474 14.02 65.58 -7.58
C THR A 474 15.47 65.66 -7.03
N GLY A 475 16.50 65.54 -7.89
CA GLY A 475 17.90 65.98 -7.67
C GLY A 475 18.98 65.20 -8.47
N ASP A 476 19.92 65.87 -9.15
CA ASP A 476 20.83 65.31 -10.22
C ASP A 476 22.37 65.64 -9.96
N PRO A 477 23.36 65.53 -10.89
CA PRO A 477 24.48 64.55 -10.80
C PRO A 477 25.93 65.14 -10.91
N ARG A 478 27.01 64.30 -10.90
CA ARG A 478 28.24 64.43 -11.77
C ARG A 478 29.40 63.41 -11.56
N ALA A 479 30.16 63.20 -12.66
CA ALA A 479 31.48 62.51 -12.84
C ALA A 479 31.54 60.99 -12.58
N GLY A 480 32.21 60.11 -13.35
CA GLY A 480 33.25 60.23 -14.41
C GLY A 480 34.51 59.46 -13.93
N SER A 481 35.10 58.45 -14.59
CA SER A 481 35.45 58.22 -16.01
C SER A 481 36.04 56.79 -16.21
N GLU A 482 36.05 56.25 -17.44
CA GLU A 482 37.06 55.35 -18.10
C GLU A 482 37.70 54.14 -17.34
N SER A 483 38.03 52.97 -17.93
CA SER A 483 38.35 52.59 -19.31
C SER A 483 38.10 51.08 -19.61
N LEU A 484 38.25 50.68 -20.88
CA LEU A 484 38.16 49.29 -21.38
C LEU A 484 39.55 48.64 -21.51
N THR A 485 39.64 47.31 -21.43
CA THR A 485 40.06 46.44 -22.57
C THR A 485 39.90 44.94 -22.27
N SER A 486 39.79 44.17 -23.35
CA SER A 486 39.66 42.72 -23.40
C SER A 486 40.75 42.12 -24.30
N GLU A 487 41.12 40.85 -24.09
CA GLU A 487 41.87 40.05 -25.06
C GLU A 487 41.25 38.65 -25.22
N SER A 488 41.42 38.07 -26.41
CA SER A 488 40.82 36.81 -26.86
C SER A 488 41.55 36.26 -28.08
N LEU A 489 41.38 34.95 -28.38
CA LEU A 489 41.82 34.22 -29.60
C LEU A 489 43.33 33.82 -29.59
N THR A 490 43.83 32.73 -30.20
CA THR A 490 43.24 31.77 -31.18
C THR A 490 43.96 30.40 -31.22
N GLN A 491 43.18 29.38 -31.57
CA GLN A 491 43.35 28.05 -32.23
C GLN A 491 44.62 27.59 -33.02
N ASP A 492 44.93 26.28 -32.89
CA ASP A 492 45.33 25.23 -33.91
C ASP A 492 46.61 25.36 -34.81
N PRO A 493 47.08 24.29 -35.56
CA PRO A 493 47.25 22.85 -35.21
C PRO A 493 48.54 22.14 -35.79
N ALA A 494 48.79 20.88 -35.39
CA ALA A 494 49.43 19.72 -36.09
C ALA A 494 50.86 19.75 -36.74
N ALA A 495 51.71 18.73 -36.46
CA ALA A 495 52.30 17.76 -37.45
C ALA A 495 53.49 16.85 -36.97
N ALA A 496 53.45 15.56 -37.39
CA ALA A 496 54.53 14.59 -37.72
C ALA A 496 55.61 14.08 -36.69
N GLY A 497 55.98 12.78 -36.80
CA GLY A 497 56.97 12.03 -35.99
C GLY A 497 58.36 11.85 -36.66
N PRO A 498 59.09 10.69 -36.59
CA PRO A 498 58.66 9.32 -36.19
C PRO A 498 59.65 8.45 -35.35
N GLY A 499 59.19 7.26 -34.92
CA GLY A 499 59.93 5.99 -35.13
C GLY A 499 60.67 5.29 -33.96
N HIS A 500 60.16 4.14 -33.51
CA HIS A 500 60.85 2.83 -33.64
C HIS A 500 59.91 1.65 -33.31
N ALA A 501 60.26 0.44 -33.78
CA ALA A 501 59.39 -0.73 -33.81
C ALA A 501 60.01 -1.97 -33.15
N GLY A 502 59.17 -2.91 -32.70
CA GLY A 502 59.58 -4.23 -32.20
C GLY A 502 58.37 -5.07 -31.80
N ALA A 503 58.13 -6.17 -32.51
CA ALA A 503 57.03 -7.11 -32.24
C ALA A 503 57.60 -8.49 -31.85
N THR A 504 56.84 -9.30 -31.08
CA THR A 504 56.44 -10.71 -31.38
C THR A 504 56.03 -11.53 -30.13
N THR A 505 54.87 -12.20 -30.22
CA THR A 505 54.49 -13.57 -29.72
C THR A 505 54.66 -14.02 -28.25
N GLY A 506 53.64 -14.71 -27.69
CA GLY A 506 53.60 -15.34 -26.34
C GLY A 506 54.26 -16.74 -26.24
N PRO A 507 53.76 -17.75 -25.46
CA PRO A 507 52.43 -17.89 -24.81
C PRO A 507 52.43 -18.45 -23.35
N ILE A 508 51.25 -18.93 -22.92
CA ILE A 508 50.82 -19.56 -21.65
C ILE A 508 51.59 -20.85 -21.26
N PRO A 509 51.69 -21.18 -19.95
CA PRO A 509 51.69 -22.56 -19.47
C PRO A 509 50.45 -22.93 -18.62
N THR A 510 49.82 -24.04 -18.98
CA THR A 510 48.89 -24.81 -18.13
C THR A 510 49.65 -25.93 -17.43
N ASP A 511 49.28 -26.29 -16.19
CA ASP A 511 49.40 -27.69 -15.76
C ASP A 511 48.35 -28.08 -14.69
N ILE A 512 48.01 -29.38 -14.66
CA ILE A 512 46.94 -30.00 -13.87
C ILE A 512 47.54 -31.17 -13.05
N GLY A 513 47.57 -31.03 -11.72
CA GLY A 513 48.33 -31.92 -10.82
C GLY A 513 47.52 -32.66 -9.74
N ARG A 514 46.74 -33.66 -10.16
CA ARG A 514 46.21 -34.84 -9.42
C ARG A 514 46.15 -34.90 -7.88
N ILE A 515 44.95 -35.31 -7.41
CA ILE A 515 44.64 -35.91 -6.10
C ILE A 515 45.28 -37.31 -5.93
N PRO A 516 45.71 -37.69 -4.72
CA PRO A 516 45.64 -39.07 -4.21
C PRO A 516 44.76 -39.21 -2.93
N PRO A 517 44.34 -40.44 -2.54
CA PRO A 517 43.11 -40.66 -1.78
C PRO A 517 43.25 -40.80 -0.25
N GLN A 518 42.11 -40.83 0.44
CA GLN A 518 42.01 -41.11 1.87
C GLN A 518 42.32 -42.57 2.23
N THR A 519 43.06 -42.77 3.32
CA THR A 519 43.00 -43.96 4.19
C THR A 519 43.14 -43.48 5.63
N GLY A 520 42.16 -43.75 6.50
CA GLY A 520 42.12 -43.18 7.84
C GLY A 520 42.81 -44.02 8.92
N ARG A 521 43.08 -43.38 10.07
CA ARG A 521 43.12 -43.97 11.43
C ARG A 521 43.32 -42.87 12.48
N GLU A 522 42.41 -42.82 13.45
CA GLU A 522 42.72 -42.46 14.84
C GLU A 522 43.52 -43.62 15.50
N PRO A 523 44.14 -43.47 16.70
CA PRO A 523 43.86 -42.47 17.74
C PRO A 523 45.08 -41.82 18.46
N GLY A 524 44.78 -40.79 19.27
CA GLY A 524 45.42 -40.53 20.57
C GLY A 524 46.76 -39.77 20.62
N GLU A 525 46.75 -38.53 21.11
CA GLU A 525 47.08 -38.16 22.51
C GLU A 525 46.48 -36.78 22.85
#